data_AF-A0A382QS01-F1
#
_entry.id   AF-A0A382QS01-F1
#
_cell.length_a   1.000
_cell.length_b   1.000
_cell.length_c   1.000
_cell.angle_alpha   90.00
_cell.angle_beta   90.00
_cell.angle_gamma   90.00
#
_symmetry.space_group_name_H-M   'P 1'
#
loop_
_entity.id
_entity.type
_entity.pdbx_description
1 polymer ?
#
loop_
_entity_poly.entity_id
_entity_poly.type
_entity_poly.pdbx_seq_one_letter_code
_entity_poly.pdbx_strand_id
1 'polypeptide(L)'
;KKQNNSNKNIFIEEIFESFFKDRKISTNKIYNIAKNLNIGIVLTAHPTEVKRRTLILKYRKIAEILEQRDLLKNYPSKIKILDKKMYDEFTLIWNTDDLKRKKPKPVDEARWGLAIMEDSLWVTIPKVYRRLNDIFVKNMGKSLPKNFNPIEFGSWMGGDRDGNPNVTANVTKEAILLSRWEASKLYEKELTNLIRSLSIEKCSKKILKKTGKSFEPYRVYLRPLRNKMRSTYTLIEQHLVNKKPLDQNKLISSREEILKPLRVVRESLEQNQSENIASGDLLDLMRRTKCFGINLARLDIRQESSRHSQLVSEILLKKYNINYFKWNE
;
A
#
# COMPACT_ATOMS: atom_id res chain seq x y z
N LYS A 1 4.33 -8.88 45.97
CA LYS A 1 5.02 -8.71 44.66
C LYS A 1 4.00 -8.21 43.65
N LYS A 2 4.04 -6.93 43.27
CA LYS A 2 3.17 -6.36 42.23
C LYS A 2 3.47 -7.05 40.90
N GLN A 3 2.50 -7.76 40.33
CA GLN A 3 2.56 -8.20 38.94
C GLN A 3 2.55 -6.95 38.06
N ASN A 4 3.67 -6.70 37.38
CA ASN A 4 3.70 -5.71 36.30
C ASN A 4 2.80 -6.22 35.17
N ASN A 5 1.61 -5.63 35.04
CA ASN A 5 0.78 -5.70 33.83
C ASN A 5 1.50 -5.01 32.67
N SER A 6 2.56 -5.61 32.12
CA SER A 6 3.38 -5.01 31.07
C SER A 6 2.79 -5.11 29.66
N ASN A 7 1.65 -5.79 29.49
CA ASN A 7 0.93 -5.85 28.21
C ASN A 7 -0.38 -5.06 28.30
N LYS A 8 -0.31 -3.75 28.55
CA LYS A 8 -1.43 -2.87 28.19
C LYS A 8 -1.43 -2.75 26.67
N ASN A 9 -2.51 -3.20 26.04
CA ASN A 9 -2.80 -2.82 24.65
C ASN A 9 -3.08 -1.32 24.65
N ILE A 10 -2.06 -0.52 24.40
CA ILE A 10 -2.20 0.93 24.36
C ILE A 10 -2.79 1.28 22.98
N PHE A 11 -4.00 1.86 22.99
CA PHE A 11 -4.63 2.33 21.75
C PHE A 11 -4.21 3.76 21.42
N ILE A 12 -4.21 4.08 20.13
CA ILE A 12 -3.80 5.40 19.65
C ILE A 12 -4.65 6.53 20.26
N GLU A 13 -5.95 6.30 20.45
CA GLU A 13 -6.85 7.23 21.16
C GLU A 13 -6.37 7.49 22.57
N GLU A 14 -5.99 6.47 23.32
CA GLU A 14 -5.56 6.62 24.72
C GLU A 14 -4.27 7.44 24.81
N ILE A 15 -3.34 7.22 23.88
CA ILE A 15 -2.10 8.01 23.77
C ILE A 15 -2.44 9.47 23.50
N PHE A 16 -3.22 9.75 22.45
CA PHE A 16 -3.53 11.13 22.10
C PHE A 16 -4.40 11.80 23.17
N GLU A 17 -5.37 11.10 23.77
CA GLU A 17 -6.16 11.62 24.89
C GLU A 17 -5.26 11.95 26.09
N SER A 18 -4.21 11.18 26.36
CA SER A 18 -3.24 11.53 27.42
C SER A 18 -2.52 12.85 27.12
N PHE A 19 -2.15 13.10 25.86
CA PHE A 19 -1.55 14.37 25.45
C PHE A 19 -2.51 15.54 25.55
N PHE A 20 -3.79 15.36 25.18
CA PHE A 20 -4.79 16.41 25.29
C PHE A 20 -5.20 16.71 26.74
N LYS A 21 -5.08 15.73 27.65
CA LYS A 21 -5.34 15.90 29.09
C LYS A 21 -4.17 16.57 29.83
N ASP A 22 -2.94 16.47 29.32
CA ASP A 22 -1.78 17.10 29.93
C ASP A 22 -1.79 18.62 29.69
N ARG A 23 -2.11 19.38 30.75
CA ARG A 23 -2.15 20.85 30.74
C ARG A 23 -0.80 21.50 30.42
N LYS A 24 0.32 20.77 30.50
CA LYS A 24 1.65 21.28 30.14
C LYS A 24 1.86 21.34 28.62
N ILE A 25 1.06 20.64 27.83
CA ILE A 25 1.19 20.59 26.38
C ILE A 25 0.03 21.36 25.74
N SER A 26 0.35 22.42 24.99
CA SER A 26 -0.69 23.15 24.26
C SER A 26 -1.25 22.32 23.11
N THR A 27 -2.56 22.38 22.90
CA THR A 27 -3.27 21.66 21.82
C THR A 27 -2.73 22.03 20.43
N ASN A 28 -2.37 23.30 20.24
CA ASN A 28 -1.72 23.78 19.02
C ASN A 28 -0.36 23.13 18.77
N LYS A 29 0.44 22.88 19.82
CA LYS A 29 1.72 22.16 19.70
C LYS A 29 1.49 20.72 19.24
N ILE A 30 0.51 20.02 19.82
CA ILE A 30 0.14 18.65 19.42
C ILE A 30 -0.26 18.62 17.93
N TYR A 31 -1.13 19.53 17.51
CA TYR A 31 -1.58 19.63 16.13
C TYR A 31 -0.44 19.92 15.15
N ASN A 32 0.47 20.84 15.49
CA ASN A 32 1.60 21.17 14.62
C ASN A 32 2.61 20.04 14.51
N ILE A 33 2.90 19.31 15.59
CA ILE A 33 3.74 18.10 15.53
C ILE A 33 3.06 17.04 14.66
N ALA A 34 1.77 16.80 14.88
CA ALA A 34 1.01 15.82 14.13
C ALA A 34 1.06 16.07 12.62
N LYS A 35 0.91 17.32 12.17
CA LYS A 35 1.02 17.69 10.74
C LYS A 35 2.34 17.29 10.09
N ASN A 36 3.42 17.30 10.86
CA ASN A 36 4.79 17.10 10.39
C ASN A 36 5.29 15.67 10.62
N LEU A 37 4.41 14.75 11.04
CA LEU A 37 4.75 13.34 11.16
C LEU A 37 5.24 12.79 9.81
N ASN A 38 6.34 12.05 9.86
CA ASN A 38 6.90 11.32 8.74
C ASN A 38 7.38 9.95 9.22
N ILE A 39 6.80 8.90 8.68
CA ILE A 39 6.96 7.51 9.11
C ILE A 39 7.29 6.68 7.87
N GLY A 40 8.54 6.24 7.77
CA GLY A 40 8.99 5.30 6.75
C GLY A 40 8.91 3.86 7.27
N ILE A 41 8.15 3.00 6.59
CA ILE A 41 8.08 1.57 6.91
C ILE A 41 8.74 0.80 5.78
N VAL A 42 9.85 0.11 6.07
CA VAL A 42 10.58 -0.69 5.08
C VAL A 42 10.27 -2.16 5.27
N LEU A 43 9.69 -2.79 4.26
CA LEU A 43 9.42 -4.22 4.26
C LEU A 43 10.69 -5.00 3.87
N THR A 44 11.07 -5.96 4.70
CA THR A 44 12.19 -6.87 4.45
C THR A 44 11.70 -8.28 4.21
N ALA A 45 12.49 -9.09 3.51
CA ALA A 45 12.22 -10.52 3.41
C ALA A 45 12.33 -11.16 4.80
N HIS A 46 11.47 -12.14 5.11
CA HIS A 46 11.64 -12.94 6.32
C HIS A 46 12.59 -14.11 6.02
N PRO A 47 13.73 -14.24 6.74
CA PRO A 47 14.78 -15.19 6.39
C PRO A 47 14.37 -16.67 6.53
N THR A 48 13.36 -16.97 7.36
CA THR A 48 12.98 -18.34 7.73
C THR A 48 11.48 -18.66 7.59
N GLU A 49 10.62 -17.67 7.35
CA GLU A 49 9.17 -17.84 7.42
C GLU A 49 8.56 -17.44 6.09
N VAL A 50 8.51 -18.40 5.17
CA VAL A 50 7.85 -18.23 3.88
C VAL A 50 6.55 -19.01 3.90
N LYS A 51 5.69 -18.71 4.88
CA LYS A 51 4.31 -19.19 4.87
C LYS A 51 3.69 -18.83 3.53
N ARG A 52 3.15 -19.83 2.84
CA ARG A 52 2.54 -19.63 1.50
C ARG A 52 1.40 -18.61 1.63
N ARG A 53 1.23 -17.74 0.63
CA ARG A 53 0.09 -16.79 0.56
C ARG A 53 -1.24 -17.49 0.86
N THR A 54 -1.40 -18.70 0.33
CA THR A 54 -2.55 -19.57 0.59
C THR A 54 -2.83 -19.72 2.08
N LEU A 55 -1.83 -20.04 2.91
CA LEU A 55 -2.03 -20.26 4.34
C LEU A 55 -2.33 -18.96 5.09
N ILE A 56 -1.74 -17.83 4.70
CA ILE A 56 -2.09 -16.52 5.27
C ILE A 56 -3.58 -16.22 5.06
N LEU A 57 -4.10 -16.48 3.86
CA LEU A 57 -5.53 -16.34 3.57
C LEU A 57 -6.38 -17.31 4.39
N LYS A 58 -5.91 -18.55 4.60
CA LYS A 58 -6.59 -19.55 5.44
C LYS A 58 -6.66 -19.13 6.90
N TYR A 59 -5.56 -18.66 7.48
CA TYR A 59 -5.53 -18.18 8.87
C TYR A 59 -6.40 -16.95 9.06
N ARG A 60 -6.40 -16.02 8.10
CA ARG A 60 -7.33 -14.88 8.12
C ARG A 60 -8.78 -15.35 8.08
N LYS A 61 -9.09 -16.35 7.25
CA LYS A 61 -10.44 -16.89 7.17
C LYS A 61 -10.90 -17.52 8.49
N ILE A 62 -10.01 -18.25 9.16
CA ILE A 62 -10.25 -18.80 10.49
C ILE A 62 -10.49 -17.67 11.50
N ALA A 63 -9.67 -16.62 11.50
CA ALA A 63 -9.86 -15.47 12.39
C ALA A 63 -11.24 -14.79 12.17
N GLU A 64 -11.64 -14.58 10.91
CA GLU A 64 -12.96 -14.04 10.56
C GLU A 64 -14.11 -14.96 11.03
N ILE A 65 -13.94 -16.28 10.90
CA ILE A 65 -14.93 -17.25 11.39
C ILE A 65 -15.03 -17.18 12.91
N LEU A 66 -13.91 -17.12 13.64
CA LEU A 66 -13.89 -17.01 15.10
C LEU A 66 -14.56 -15.73 15.59
N GLU A 67 -14.31 -14.59 14.94
CA GLU A 67 -14.96 -13.32 15.26
C GLU A 67 -16.48 -13.38 15.05
N GLN A 68 -16.93 -13.94 13.92
CA GLN A 68 -18.37 -14.14 13.66
C GLN A 68 -19.00 -15.10 14.66
N ARG A 69 -18.24 -16.10 15.12
CA ARG A 69 -18.71 -17.10 16.08
C ARG A 69 -18.95 -16.50 17.45
N ASP A 70 -18.08 -15.60 17.90
CA ASP A 70 -18.28 -14.85 19.15
C ASP A 70 -19.51 -13.92 19.04
N LEU A 71 -19.64 -13.21 17.92
CA LEU A 71 -20.78 -12.32 17.67
C LEU A 71 -22.13 -13.08 17.65
N LEU A 72 -22.16 -14.28 17.08
CA LEU A 72 -23.38 -15.07 16.87
C LEU A 72 -23.56 -16.21 17.88
N LYS A 73 -22.86 -16.16 19.03
CA LYS A 73 -22.87 -17.22 20.05
C LYS A 73 -24.27 -17.63 20.53
N ASN A 74 -25.22 -16.71 20.50
CA ASN A 74 -26.61 -16.95 20.92
C ASN A 74 -27.50 -17.57 19.83
N TYR A 75 -26.97 -17.87 18.63
CA TYR A 75 -27.72 -18.41 17.50
C TYR A 75 -27.19 -19.79 17.09
N PRO A 76 -27.66 -20.90 17.73
CA PRO A 76 -27.10 -22.23 17.53
C PRO A 76 -27.06 -22.70 16.07
N SER A 77 -28.08 -22.34 15.28
CA SER A 77 -28.14 -22.68 13.84
C SER A 77 -27.04 -22.00 13.04
N LYS A 78 -26.65 -20.76 13.37
CA LYS A 78 -25.54 -20.05 12.74
C LYS A 78 -24.19 -20.62 13.18
N ILE A 79 -24.06 -20.96 14.46
CA ILE A 79 -22.85 -21.58 15.00
C ILE A 79 -22.54 -22.90 14.30
N LYS A 80 -23.53 -23.77 14.08
CA LYS A 80 -23.33 -25.02 13.32
C LYS A 80 -22.77 -24.79 11.91
N ILE A 81 -23.23 -23.73 11.22
CA ILE A 81 -22.73 -23.37 9.89
C ILE A 81 -21.28 -22.86 9.96
N LEU A 82 -20.96 -22.04 10.96
CA LEU A 82 -19.62 -21.51 11.17
C LEU A 82 -18.63 -22.62 11.56
N ASP A 83 -19.05 -23.55 12.41
CA ASP A 83 -18.26 -24.72 12.78
C ASP A 83 -17.92 -25.56 11.56
N LYS A 84 -18.90 -25.86 10.70
CA LYS A 84 -18.65 -26.58 9.44
C LYS A 84 -17.61 -25.86 8.59
N LYS A 85 -17.74 -24.55 8.38
CA LYS A 85 -16.74 -23.76 7.63
C LYS A 85 -15.37 -23.80 8.28
N MET A 86 -15.30 -23.74 9.60
CA MET A 86 -14.04 -23.82 10.34
C MET A 86 -13.36 -25.18 10.15
N TYR A 87 -14.13 -26.27 10.24
CA TYR A 87 -13.65 -27.62 9.96
C TYR A 87 -13.16 -27.77 8.52
N ASP A 88 -13.87 -27.22 7.54
CA ASP A 88 -13.44 -27.21 6.14
C ASP A 88 -12.07 -26.51 5.99
N GLU A 89 -11.90 -25.33 6.62
CA GLU A 89 -10.62 -24.60 6.57
C GLU A 89 -9.48 -25.36 7.26
N PHE A 90 -9.73 -25.96 8.43
CA PHE A 90 -8.72 -26.80 9.10
C PHE A 90 -8.36 -28.02 8.27
N THR A 91 -9.34 -28.67 7.65
CA THR A 91 -9.12 -29.83 6.78
C THR A 91 -8.27 -29.44 5.58
N LEU A 92 -8.51 -28.27 4.97
CA LEU A 92 -7.69 -27.77 3.86
C LEU A 92 -6.26 -27.47 4.32
N ILE A 93 -6.07 -26.84 5.48
CA ILE A 93 -4.71 -26.58 6.02
C ILE A 93 -4.00 -27.90 6.29
N TRP A 94 -4.66 -28.85 6.95
CA TRP A 94 -4.09 -30.15 7.30
C TRP A 94 -3.62 -30.93 6.07
N ASN A 95 -4.39 -30.88 4.98
CA ASN A 95 -4.07 -31.56 3.72
C ASN A 95 -3.20 -30.71 2.77
N THR A 96 -2.72 -29.54 3.19
CA THR A 96 -1.82 -28.69 2.39
C THR A 96 -0.39 -28.81 2.91
N ASP A 97 0.53 -29.28 2.05
CA ASP A 97 1.97 -29.28 2.37
C ASP A 97 2.48 -27.83 2.49
N ASP A 98 2.75 -27.38 3.72
CA ASP A 98 3.29 -26.04 4.02
C ASP A 98 4.78 -25.95 3.66
N LEU A 99 5.52 -27.05 3.73
CA LEU A 99 6.97 -27.03 3.57
C LEU A 99 7.35 -26.64 2.14
N LYS A 100 8.02 -25.49 2.00
CA LYS A 100 8.71 -25.14 0.76
C LYS A 100 10.02 -25.93 0.70
N ARG A 101 10.02 -27.01 -0.08
CA ARG A 101 11.18 -27.90 -0.30
C ARG A 101 12.32 -27.26 -1.12
N LYS A 102 12.14 -26.03 -1.61
CA LYS A 102 13.14 -25.26 -2.37
C LYS A 102 13.24 -23.86 -1.79
N LYS A 103 14.47 -23.34 -1.71
CA LYS A 103 14.73 -21.95 -1.31
C LYS A 103 13.96 -21.00 -2.25
N PRO A 104 13.23 -20.00 -1.73
CA PRO A 104 12.49 -19.06 -2.58
C PRO A 104 13.46 -18.29 -3.48
N LYS A 105 13.00 -17.92 -4.67
CA LYS A 105 13.72 -16.95 -5.50
C LYS A 105 13.45 -15.55 -4.94
N PRO A 106 14.37 -14.58 -5.10
CA PRO A 106 14.12 -13.20 -4.64
C PRO A 106 12.85 -12.56 -5.21
N VAL A 107 12.45 -12.96 -6.43
CA VAL A 107 11.18 -12.52 -7.04
C VAL A 107 9.96 -13.08 -6.29
N ASP A 108 10.05 -14.29 -5.73
CA ASP A 108 8.97 -14.87 -4.92
C ASP A 108 8.80 -14.12 -3.59
N GLU A 109 9.90 -13.67 -3.00
CA GLU A 109 9.89 -12.80 -1.80
C GLU A 109 9.25 -11.44 -2.11
N ALA A 110 9.61 -10.82 -3.24
CA ALA A 110 8.98 -9.60 -3.69
C ALA A 110 7.47 -9.77 -3.87
N ARG A 111 7.01 -10.85 -4.53
CA ARG A 111 5.57 -11.16 -4.67
C ARG A 111 4.87 -11.35 -3.33
N TRP A 112 5.56 -11.95 -2.36
CA TRP A 112 5.01 -12.15 -1.02
C TRP A 112 4.84 -10.81 -0.28
N GLY A 113 5.83 -9.92 -0.34
CA GLY A 113 5.70 -8.57 0.21
C GLY A 113 4.54 -7.79 -0.41
N LEU A 114 4.33 -7.93 -1.72
CA LEU A 114 3.19 -7.32 -2.42
C LEU A 114 1.84 -7.89 -1.96
N ALA A 115 1.75 -9.18 -1.66
CA ALA A 115 0.53 -9.79 -1.14
C ALA A 115 0.14 -9.22 0.23
N ILE A 116 1.10 -8.95 1.12
CA ILE A 116 0.83 -8.29 2.41
C ILE A 116 0.30 -6.87 2.21
N MET A 117 0.88 -6.14 1.23
CA MET A 117 0.41 -4.81 0.86
C MET A 117 -1.03 -4.85 0.38
N GLU A 118 -1.37 -5.76 -0.53
CA GLU A 118 -2.73 -5.96 -1.07
C GLU A 118 -3.73 -6.36 0.03
N ASP A 119 -3.44 -7.43 0.75
CA ASP A 119 -4.41 -8.10 1.62
C ASP A 119 -4.64 -7.34 2.95
N SER A 120 -3.66 -6.54 3.40
CA SER A 120 -3.70 -5.86 4.70
C SER A 120 -3.54 -4.35 4.59
N LEU A 121 -2.39 -3.87 4.12
CA LEU A 121 -2.03 -2.45 4.26
C LEU A 121 -2.88 -1.54 3.38
N TRP A 122 -3.25 -1.99 2.18
CA TRP A 122 -4.12 -1.27 1.24
C TRP A 122 -5.48 -0.90 1.84
N VAL A 123 -6.03 -1.80 2.66
CA VAL A 123 -7.32 -1.63 3.35
C VAL A 123 -7.15 -0.88 4.67
N THR A 124 -6.04 -1.10 5.38
CA THR A 124 -5.84 -0.63 6.74
C THR A 124 -5.40 0.84 6.81
N ILE A 125 -4.53 1.28 5.90
CA ILE A 125 -3.96 2.64 5.96
C ILE A 125 -5.02 3.75 5.93
N PRO A 126 -6.03 3.72 5.05
CA PRO A 126 -7.07 4.74 5.09
C PRO A 126 -7.86 4.76 6.40
N LYS A 127 -8.08 3.59 7.04
CA LYS A 127 -8.75 3.48 8.35
C LYS A 127 -7.91 4.12 9.46
N VAL A 128 -6.60 3.89 9.46
CA VAL A 128 -5.66 4.54 10.41
C VAL A 128 -5.72 6.06 10.26
N TYR A 129 -5.75 6.57 9.03
CA TYR A 129 -5.86 8.01 8.78
C TYR A 129 -7.20 8.60 9.18
N ARG A 130 -8.31 7.87 9.03
CA ARG A 130 -9.62 8.29 9.56
C ARG A 130 -9.58 8.36 11.09
N ARG A 131 -9.17 7.28 11.74
CA ARG A 131 -9.05 7.18 13.21
C ARG A 131 -8.20 8.32 13.78
N LEU A 132 -7.04 8.60 13.17
CA LEU A 132 -6.20 9.73 13.53
C LEU A 132 -6.92 11.07 13.36
N ASN A 133 -7.59 11.30 12.23
CA ASN A 133 -8.32 12.54 12.00
C ASN A 133 -9.45 12.73 13.04
N ASP A 134 -10.19 11.67 13.36
CA ASP A 134 -11.33 11.70 14.27
C ASP A 134 -10.91 12.08 15.68
N ILE A 135 -9.72 11.66 16.12
CA ILE A 135 -9.12 12.11 17.39
C ILE A 135 -8.96 13.63 17.43
N PHE A 136 -8.46 14.25 16.35
CA PHE A 136 -8.28 15.71 16.30
C PHE A 136 -9.62 16.45 16.19
N VAL A 137 -10.57 15.92 15.43
CA VAL A 137 -11.93 16.49 15.35
C VAL A 137 -12.59 16.45 16.72
N LYS A 138 -12.52 15.33 17.44
CA LYS A 138 -13.11 15.16 18.78
C LYS A 138 -12.52 16.13 19.81
N ASN A 139 -11.19 16.31 19.81
CA ASN A 139 -10.50 17.09 20.85
C ASN A 139 -10.33 18.58 20.52
N MET A 140 -10.34 18.96 19.23
CA MET A 140 -10.05 20.34 18.79
C MET A 140 -11.12 20.93 17.87
N GLY A 141 -12.15 20.17 17.48
CA GLY A 141 -13.11 20.59 16.46
C GLY A 141 -12.47 20.80 15.08
N LYS A 142 -11.25 20.29 14.86
CA LYS A 142 -10.43 20.61 13.69
C LYS A 142 -9.82 19.35 13.07
N SER A 143 -10.09 19.15 11.79
CA SER A 143 -9.49 18.06 11.00
C SER A 143 -8.00 18.26 10.77
N LEU A 144 -7.29 17.15 10.57
CA LEU A 144 -5.92 17.19 10.02
C LEU A 144 -5.94 17.76 8.59
N PRO A 145 -4.81 18.31 8.10
CA PRO A 145 -4.75 18.86 6.75
C PRO A 145 -5.24 17.88 5.69
N LYS A 146 -5.91 18.37 4.64
CA LYS A 146 -6.40 17.53 3.53
C LYS A 146 -5.27 16.74 2.84
N ASN A 147 -4.03 17.22 2.95
CA ASN A 147 -2.84 16.58 2.41
C ASN A 147 -2.08 15.68 3.39
N PHE A 148 -2.60 15.48 4.61
CA PHE A 148 -1.99 14.63 5.64
C PHE A 148 -1.81 13.19 5.14
N ASN A 149 -0.55 12.78 5.04
CA ASN A 149 -0.14 11.43 4.65
C ASN A 149 1.26 11.17 5.21
N PRO A 150 1.38 10.85 6.51
CA PRO A 150 2.67 10.73 7.18
C PRO A 150 3.38 9.41 6.88
N ILE A 151 2.68 8.39 6.36
CA ILE A 151 3.25 7.06 6.15
C ILE A 151 3.72 6.92 4.70
N GLU A 152 4.95 6.44 4.54
CA GLU A 152 5.51 5.98 3.28
C GLU A 152 6.05 4.55 3.43
N PHE A 153 5.94 3.76 2.35
CA PHE A 153 6.45 2.39 2.32
C PHE A 153 7.67 2.24 1.44
N GLY A 154 8.69 1.58 1.98
CA GLY A 154 9.86 1.05 1.30
C GLY A 154 9.86 -0.48 1.27
N SER A 155 10.72 -1.07 0.45
CA SER A 155 10.93 -2.51 0.35
C SER A 155 12.38 -2.80 0.00
N TRP A 156 12.94 -3.84 0.63
CA TRP A 156 14.25 -4.39 0.28
C TRP A 156 14.15 -5.62 -0.64
N MET A 157 12.97 -6.23 -0.74
CA MET A 157 12.75 -7.46 -1.50
C MET A 157 12.98 -7.23 -3.00
N GLY A 158 14.06 -7.81 -3.53
CA GLY A 158 14.51 -7.63 -4.93
C GLY A 158 15.41 -6.42 -5.17
N GLY A 159 15.74 -5.65 -4.12
CA GLY A 159 16.61 -4.47 -4.19
C GLY A 159 17.89 -4.61 -3.37
N ASP A 160 17.81 -5.24 -2.19
CA ASP A 160 18.95 -5.56 -1.35
C ASP A 160 19.74 -6.74 -1.93
N ARG A 161 20.98 -6.48 -2.33
CA ARG A 161 21.92 -7.45 -2.90
C ARG A 161 23.19 -7.60 -2.07
N ASP A 162 23.23 -6.97 -0.89
CA ASP A 162 24.32 -7.08 0.07
C ASP A 162 24.46 -8.55 0.52
N GLY A 163 25.60 -9.18 0.21
CA GLY A 163 25.82 -10.60 0.48
C GLY A 163 24.92 -11.60 -0.26
N ASN A 164 24.07 -11.15 -1.21
CA ASN A 164 23.12 -12.02 -1.93
C ASN A 164 23.30 -11.95 -3.45
N PRO A 165 24.10 -12.85 -4.05
CA PRO A 165 24.36 -12.84 -5.50
C PRO A 165 23.13 -13.16 -6.35
N ASN A 166 22.06 -13.69 -5.76
CA ASN A 166 20.83 -14.02 -6.48
C ASN A 166 20.00 -12.77 -6.83
N VAL A 167 20.26 -11.63 -6.19
CA VAL A 167 19.57 -10.36 -6.48
C VAL A 167 20.32 -9.60 -7.57
N THR A 168 20.06 -10.01 -8.81
CA THR A 168 20.65 -9.42 -10.02
C THR A 168 19.89 -8.16 -10.46
N ALA A 169 20.47 -7.38 -11.39
CA ALA A 169 19.78 -6.25 -12.00
C ALA A 169 18.45 -6.64 -12.69
N ASN A 170 18.39 -7.83 -13.28
CA ASN A 170 17.16 -8.36 -13.91
C ASN A 170 16.08 -8.66 -12.86
N VAL A 171 16.46 -9.23 -11.72
CA VAL A 171 15.55 -9.46 -10.58
C VAL A 171 14.99 -8.13 -10.06
N THR A 172 15.84 -7.12 -9.89
CA THR A 172 15.41 -5.78 -9.48
C THR A 172 14.42 -5.16 -10.48
N LYS A 173 14.70 -5.27 -11.79
CA LYS A 173 13.79 -4.79 -12.84
C LYS A 173 12.45 -5.52 -12.80
N GLU A 174 12.46 -6.83 -12.63
CA GLU A 174 11.24 -7.64 -12.52
C GLU A 174 10.44 -7.27 -11.26
N ALA A 175 11.09 -7.09 -10.11
CA ALA A 175 10.45 -6.67 -8.86
C ALA A 175 9.75 -5.31 -8.99
N ILE A 176 10.40 -4.33 -9.62
CA ILE A 176 9.81 -3.00 -9.89
C ILE A 176 8.56 -3.13 -10.77
N LEU A 177 8.64 -3.93 -11.84
CA LEU A 177 7.52 -4.14 -12.75
C LEU A 177 6.35 -4.85 -12.08
N LEU A 178 6.61 -5.91 -11.30
CA LEU A 178 5.59 -6.60 -10.51
C LEU A 178 4.89 -5.66 -9.53
N SER A 179 5.65 -4.79 -8.87
CA SER A 179 5.12 -3.80 -7.94
C SER A 179 4.20 -2.78 -8.64
N ARG A 180 4.59 -2.33 -9.83
CA ARG A 180 3.77 -1.44 -10.69
C ARG A 180 2.53 -2.12 -11.25
N TRP A 181 2.64 -3.39 -11.60
CA TRP A 181 1.53 -4.22 -12.06
C TRP A 181 0.48 -4.35 -10.96
N GLU A 182 0.89 -4.74 -9.75
CA GLU A 182 0.00 -4.90 -8.60
C GLU A 182 -0.63 -3.55 -8.20
N ALA A 183 0.16 -2.48 -8.13
CA ALA A 183 -0.35 -1.13 -7.87
C ALA A 183 -1.49 -0.76 -8.84
N SER A 184 -1.22 -0.94 -10.14
CA SER A 184 -2.15 -0.55 -11.21
C SER A 184 -3.43 -1.40 -11.18
N LYS A 185 -3.33 -2.68 -10.84
CA LYS A 185 -4.47 -3.58 -10.65
C LYS A 185 -5.34 -3.16 -9.46
N LEU A 186 -4.73 -2.81 -8.33
CA LEU A 186 -5.44 -2.31 -7.15
C LEU A 186 -6.13 -0.98 -7.43
N TYR A 187 -5.46 -0.02 -8.09
CA TYR A 187 -6.09 1.24 -8.49
C TYR A 187 -7.24 1.04 -9.47
N GLU A 188 -7.11 0.12 -10.44
CA GLU A 188 -8.19 -0.18 -11.38
C GLU A 188 -9.45 -0.68 -10.67
N LYS A 189 -9.28 -1.56 -9.68
CA LYS A 189 -10.37 -2.07 -8.84
C LYS A 189 -11.04 -0.96 -8.04
N GLU A 190 -10.27 -0.13 -7.34
CA GLU A 190 -10.81 1.00 -6.56
C GLU A 190 -11.50 2.04 -7.47
N LEU A 191 -10.92 2.34 -8.64
CA LEU A 191 -11.53 3.25 -9.61
C LEU A 191 -12.82 2.68 -10.18
N THR A 192 -12.89 1.36 -10.42
CA THR A 192 -14.12 0.70 -10.85
C THR A 192 -15.23 0.84 -9.81
N ASN A 193 -14.90 0.62 -8.52
CA ASN A 193 -15.84 0.81 -7.43
C ASN A 193 -16.29 2.27 -7.30
N LEU A 194 -15.36 3.21 -7.36
CA LEU A 194 -15.64 4.65 -7.29
C LEU A 194 -16.51 5.13 -8.48
N ILE A 195 -16.23 4.65 -9.69
CA ILE A 195 -17.06 4.95 -10.87
C ILE A 195 -18.47 4.41 -10.67
N ARG A 196 -18.63 3.21 -10.11
CA ARG A 196 -19.97 2.65 -9.83
C ARG A 196 -20.73 3.50 -8.80
N SER A 197 -20.08 3.98 -7.75
CA SER A 197 -20.76 4.76 -6.70
C SER A 197 -21.09 6.21 -7.11
N LEU A 198 -20.30 6.84 -7.99
CA LEU A 198 -20.53 8.23 -8.43
C LEU A 198 -21.54 8.35 -9.57
N SER A 199 -22.82 8.08 -9.30
CA SER A 199 -23.94 8.24 -10.24
C SER A 199 -24.52 9.66 -10.32
N ILE A 200 -23.87 10.65 -9.73
CA ILE A 200 -24.38 12.02 -9.61
C ILE A 200 -24.30 12.74 -10.95
N GLU A 201 -25.41 13.36 -11.38
CA GLU A 201 -25.46 14.20 -12.59
C GLU A 201 -24.85 15.59 -12.38
N LYS A 202 -25.15 16.25 -11.26
CA LYS A 202 -24.66 17.61 -10.99
C LYS A 202 -23.14 17.63 -10.85
N CYS A 203 -22.45 18.39 -11.70
CA CYS A 203 -20.99 18.52 -11.70
C CYS A 203 -20.48 19.94 -11.97
N SER A 204 -19.21 20.17 -11.69
CA SER A 204 -18.53 21.44 -11.97
C SER A 204 -18.32 21.65 -13.47
N LYS A 205 -18.20 22.93 -13.87
CA LYS A 205 -17.88 23.32 -15.26
C LYS A 205 -16.58 22.66 -15.78
N LYS A 206 -15.60 22.40 -14.91
CA LYS A 206 -14.34 21.73 -15.27
C LYS A 206 -14.56 20.30 -15.76
N ILE A 207 -15.44 19.55 -15.10
CA ILE A 207 -15.79 18.18 -15.49
C ILE A 207 -16.63 18.22 -16.77
N LEU A 208 -17.66 19.06 -16.79
CA LEU A 208 -18.57 19.22 -17.93
C LEU A 208 -17.82 19.55 -19.23
N LYS A 209 -16.81 20.42 -19.18
CA LYS A 209 -15.97 20.77 -20.34
C LYS A 209 -15.21 19.57 -20.93
N LYS A 210 -14.85 18.57 -20.11
CA LYS A 210 -14.18 17.36 -20.58
C LYS A 210 -15.14 16.25 -21.02
N THR A 211 -16.31 16.17 -20.38
CA THR A 211 -17.25 15.06 -20.61
C THR A 211 -18.31 15.38 -21.65
N GLY A 212 -18.56 16.66 -21.93
CA GLY A 212 -19.75 17.11 -22.66
C GLY A 212 -21.02 16.90 -21.83
N LYS A 213 -22.18 17.01 -22.50
CA LYS A 213 -23.48 16.71 -21.88
C LYS A 213 -23.56 15.21 -21.60
N SER A 214 -23.66 14.85 -20.33
CA SER A 214 -23.79 13.48 -19.86
C SER A 214 -24.57 13.46 -18.55
N PHE A 215 -25.44 12.45 -18.39
CA PHE A 215 -26.15 12.20 -17.13
C PHE A 215 -25.24 11.62 -16.03
N GLU A 216 -24.04 11.15 -16.38
CA GLU A 216 -23.09 10.54 -15.44
C GLU A 216 -21.66 11.12 -15.59
N PRO A 217 -21.48 12.45 -15.43
CA PRO A 217 -20.25 13.14 -15.79
C PRO A 217 -19.03 12.63 -15.01
N TYR A 218 -19.14 12.33 -13.71
CA TYR A 218 -18.02 11.80 -12.94
C TYR A 218 -17.54 10.44 -13.46
N ARG A 219 -18.47 9.58 -13.89
CA ARG A 219 -18.14 8.27 -14.47
C ARG A 219 -17.40 8.44 -15.77
N VAL A 220 -17.92 9.27 -16.68
CA VAL A 220 -17.27 9.58 -17.96
C VAL A 220 -15.88 10.17 -17.74
N TYR A 221 -15.73 11.08 -16.77
CA TYR A 221 -14.47 11.73 -16.45
C TYR A 221 -13.39 10.79 -15.91
N LEU A 222 -13.76 9.79 -15.09
CA LEU A 222 -12.83 8.86 -14.46
C LEU A 222 -12.51 7.62 -15.31
N ARG A 223 -13.36 7.26 -16.27
CA ARG A 223 -13.14 6.11 -17.18
C ARG A 223 -11.76 6.13 -17.88
N PRO A 224 -11.26 7.25 -18.42
CA PRO A 224 -9.92 7.29 -19.02
C PRO A 224 -8.80 6.92 -18.05
N LEU A 225 -8.86 7.37 -16.79
CA LEU A 225 -7.86 7.02 -15.77
C LEU A 225 -7.92 5.52 -15.44
N ARG A 226 -9.12 4.97 -15.22
CA ARG A 226 -9.31 3.53 -14.99
C ARG A 226 -8.80 2.71 -16.16
N ASN A 227 -9.12 3.11 -17.39
CA ASN A 227 -8.68 2.42 -18.59
C ASN A 227 -7.15 2.48 -18.73
N LYS A 228 -6.51 3.61 -18.40
CA LYS A 228 -5.04 3.72 -18.37
C LYS A 228 -4.41 2.82 -17.31
N MET A 229 -5.01 2.68 -16.13
CA MET A 229 -4.58 1.70 -15.11
C MET A 229 -4.66 0.28 -15.65
N ARG A 230 -5.79 -0.06 -16.29
CA ARG A 230 -6.00 -1.35 -16.94
C ARG A 230 -4.93 -1.65 -17.99
N SER A 231 -4.72 -0.72 -18.92
CA SER A 231 -3.68 -0.84 -19.93
C SER A 231 -2.28 -0.97 -19.30
N THR A 232 -2.00 -0.25 -18.21
CA THR A 232 -0.70 -0.30 -17.53
C THR A 232 -0.40 -1.72 -17.03
N TYR A 233 -1.29 -2.33 -16.25
CA TYR A 233 -1.01 -3.69 -15.76
C TYR A 233 -1.05 -4.73 -16.88
N THR A 234 -1.93 -4.60 -17.89
CA THR A 234 -1.96 -5.54 -19.02
C THR A 234 -0.66 -5.49 -19.84
N LEU A 235 -0.11 -4.29 -20.09
CA LEU A 235 1.15 -4.16 -20.82
C LEU A 235 2.34 -4.73 -20.03
N ILE A 236 2.37 -4.50 -18.71
CA ILE A 236 3.41 -5.08 -17.85
C ILE A 236 3.31 -6.61 -17.83
N GLU A 237 2.10 -7.16 -17.71
CA GLU A 237 1.86 -8.61 -17.75
C GLU A 237 2.34 -9.23 -19.06
N GLN A 238 1.99 -8.62 -20.20
CA GLN A 238 2.46 -9.06 -21.52
C GLN A 238 3.99 -8.99 -21.65
N HIS A 239 4.64 -8.00 -21.05
CA HIS A 239 6.10 -7.90 -21.03
C HIS A 239 6.75 -8.99 -20.17
N LEU A 240 6.22 -9.23 -18.97
CA LEU A 240 6.78 -10.20 -18.02
C LEU A 240 6.58 -11.64 -18.50
N VAL A 241 5.38 -11.98 -18.98
CA VAL A 241 4.99 -13.35 -19.38
C VAL A 241 5.35 -13.63 -20.84
N ASN A 242 4.89 -12.79 -21.77
CA ASN A 242 4.99 -13.04 -23.21
C ASN A 242 6.23 -12.39 -23.85
N LYS A 243 7.10 -11.76 -23.06
CA LYS A 243 8.32 -11.06 -23.50
C LYS A 243 8.09 -10.00 -24.59
N LYS A 244 6.88 -9.46 -24.68
CA LYS A 244 6.57 -8.36 -25.60
C LYS A 244 7.32 -7.09 -25.19
N PRO A 245 7.72 -6.22 -26.13
CA PRO A 245 8.36 -4.94 -25.80
C PRO A 245 7.41 -4.07 -24.98
N LEU A 246 7.94 -3.45 -23.92
CA LEU A 246 7.17 -2.58 -23.03
C LEU A 246 7.31 -1.12 -23.47
N ASP A 247 6.23 -0.58 -24.02
CA ASP A 247 6.12 0.85 -24.32
C ASP A 247 5.85 1.64 -23.03
N GLN A 248 6.89 2.25 -22.48
CA GLN A 248 6.83 2.97 -21.20
C GLN A 248 5.93 4.21 -21.26
N ASN A 249 5.75 4.82 -22.44
CA ASN A 249 4.95 6.03 -22.61
C ASN A 249 3.45 5.80 -22.40
N LYS A 250 3.00 4.55 -22.54
CA LYS A 250 1.61 4.14 -22.31
C LYS A 250 1.28 3.90 -20.84
N LEU A 251 2.30 3.76 -19.99
CA LEU A 251 2.11 3.47 -18.57
C LEU A 251 1.76 4.74 -17.79
N ILE A 252 1.16 4.57 -16.61
CA ILE A 252 1.07 5.66 -15.62
C ILE A 252 2.49 6.02 -15.16
N SER A 253 2.92 7.27 -15.36
CA SER A 253 4.31 7.67 -15.10
C SER A 253 4.51 8.27 -13.71
N SER A 254 3.48 8.85 -13.10
CA SER A 254 3.59 9.57 -11.83
C SER A 254 2.34 9.47 -10.95
N ARG A 255 2.52 9.76 -9.65
CA ARG A 255 1.39 9.86 -8.69
C ARG A 255 0.41 10.98 -9.06
N GLU A 256 0.91 12.07 -9.65
CA GLU A 256 0.08 13.21 -10.04
C GLU A 256 -0.87 12.92 -11.19
N GLU A 257 -0.54 11.96 -12.07
CA GLU A 257 -1.50 11.49 -13.08
C GLU A 257 -2.77 10.90 -12.46
N ILE A 258 -2.66 10.35 -11.24
CA ILE A 258 -3.78 9.80 -10.48
C ILE A 258 -4.42 10.89 -9.62
N LEU A 259 -3.62 11.65 -8.86
CA LEU A 259 -4.15 12.65 -7.92
C LEU A 259 -4.84 13.82 -8.61
N LYS A 260 -4.34 14.27 -9.76
CA LYS A 260 -4.91 15.42 -10.49
C LYS A 260 -6.39 15.23 -10.86
N PRO A 261 -6.81 14.16 -11.55
CA PRO A 261 -8.23 13.93 -11.82
C PRO A 261 -9.05 13.72 -10.54
N LEU A 262 -8.53 13.04 -9.52
CA LEU A 262 -9.25 12.84 -8.25
C LEU A 262 -9.49 14.15 -7.49
N ARG A 263 -8.52 15.09 -7.53
CA ARG A 263 -8.68 16.45 -6.97
C ARG A 263 -9.80 17.22 -7.67
N VAL A 264 -9.91 17.12 -9.00
CA VAL A 264 -10.99 17.77 -9.76
C VAL A 264 -12.36 17.19 -9.38
N VAL A 265 -12.45 15.86 -9.23
CA VAL A 265 -13.67 15.19 -8.76
C VAL A 265 -14.03 15.67 -7.36
N ARG A 266 -13.05 15.73 -6.45
CA ARG A 266 -13.26 16.21 -5.08
C ARG A 266 -13.77 17.65 -5.04
N GLU A 267 -13.10 18.58 -5.72
CA GLU A 267 -13.51 19.98 -5.82
C GLU A 267 -14.95 20.10 -6.34
N SER A 268 -15.30 19.31 -7.34
CA SER A 268 -16.65 19.29 -7.92
C SER A 268 -17.72 18.76 -6.97
N LEU A 269 -17.40 17.75 -6.15
CA LEU A 269 -18.31 17.23 -5.13
C LEU A 269 -18.50 18.23 -3.98
N GLU A 270 -17.42 18.87 -3.52
CA GLU A 270 -17.46 19.92 -2.50
C GLU A 270 -18.29 21.13 -2.98
N GLN A 271 -18.19 21.53 -4.27
CA GLN A 271 -19.03 22.59 -4.85
C GLN A 271 -20.52 22.25 -4.92
N ASN A 272 -20.87 20.97 -4.90
CA ASN A 272 -22.24 20.48 -5.01
C ASN A 272 -22.79 19.96 -3.68
N GLN A 273 -22.23 20.39 -2.54
CA GLN A 273 -22.69 20.00 -1.20
C GLN A 273 -22.68 18.47 -1.00
N SER A 274 -21.74 17.79 -1.63
CA SER A 274 -21.55 16.34 -1.58
C SER A 274 -20.26 15.97 -0.82
N GLU A 275 -19.93 16.70 0.25
CA GLU A 275 -18.68 16.58 1.02
C GLU A 275 -18.54 15.21 1.69
N ASN A 276 -19.66 14.61 2.11
CA ASN A 276 -19.69 13.27 2.69
C ASN A 276 -19.22 12.21 1.68
N ILE A 277 -19.66 12.33 0.42
CA ILE A 277 -19.23 11.44 -0.66
C ILE A 277 -17.76 11.69 -0.99
N ALA A 278 -17.33 12.95 -1.02
CA ALA A 278 -15.93 13.32 -1.23
C ALA A 278 -14.99 12.79 -0.13
N SER A 279 -15.48 12.63 1.10
CA SER A 279 -14.73 12.16 2.27
C SER A 279 -14.75 10.62 2.44
N GLY A 280 -15.51 9.92 1.61
CA GLY A 280 -15.59 8.45 1.58
C GLY A 280 -14.48 7.81 0.75
N ASP A 281 -14.86 6.95 -0.20
CA ASP A 281 -13.94 6.15 -1.04
C ASP A 281 -12.98 7.01 -1.86
N LEU A 282 -13.41 8.20 -2.29
CA LEU A 282 -12.55 9.14 -3.02
C LEU A 282 -11.35 9.56 -2.18
N LEU A 283 -11.58 9.93 -0.91
CA LEU A 283 -10.51 10.34 0.00
C LEU A 283 -9.58 9.17 0.32
N ASP A 284 -10.13 7.97 0.49
CA ASP A 284 -9.32 6.77 0.71
C ASP A 284 -8.42 6.46 -0.48
N LEU A 285 -8.94 6.57 -1.71
CA LEU A 285 -8.16 6.41 -2.92
C LEU A 285 -7.03 7.44 -3.01
N MET A 286 -7.33 8.71 -2.72
CA MET A 286 -6.30 9.77 -2.70
C MET A 286 -5.23 9.52 -1.63
N ARG A 287 -5.61 9.02 -0.45
CA ARG A 287 -4.68 8.65 0.64
C ARG A 287 -3.78 7.49 0.22
N ARG A 288 -4.35 6.44 -0.37
CA ARG A 288 -3.59 5.31 -0.95
C ARG A 288 -2.59 5.80 -2.00
N THR A 289 -3.02 6.67 -2.91
CA THR A 289 -2.13 7.22 -3.93
C THR A 289 -0.94 7.98 -3.37
N LYS A 290 -1.12 8.71 -2.27
CA LYS A 290 -0.01 9.41 -1.63
C LYS A 290 0.94 8.46 -0.92
N CYS A 291 0.38 7.51 -0.16
CA CYS A 291 1.12 6.53 0.64
C CYS A 291 1.90 5.52 -0.22
N PHE A 292 1.23 4.93 -1.20
CA PHE A 292 1.73 3.82 -2.00
C PHE A 292 2.30 4.24 -3.36
N GLY A 293 1.86 5.39 -3.88
CA GLY A 293 2.25 5.86 -5.20
C GLY A 293 1.92 4.87 -6.32
N ILE A 294 2.73 4.85 -7.37
CA ILE A 294 2.53 4.00 -8.56
C ILE A 294 3.27 2.66 -8.49
N ASN A 295 4.05 2.46 -7.42
CA ASN A 295 4.93 1.31 -7.23
C ASN A 295 4.63 0.55 -5.93
N LEU A 296 3.52 0.80 -5.22
CA LEU A 296 3.19 0.28 -3.87
C LEU A 296 4.21 0.62 -2.76
N ALA A 297 5.43 0.12 -2.88
CA ALA A 297 6.58 0.45 -2.05
C ALA A 297 7.73 0.96 -2.92
N ARG A 298 8.49 1.93 -2.41
CA ARG A 298 9.77 2.31 -3.04
C ARG A 298 10.76 1.17 -2.82
N LEU A 299 11.48 0.77 -3.88
CA LEU A 299 12.49 -0.28 -3.76
C LEU A 299 13.83 0.37 -3.44
N ASP A 300 14.41 0.01 -2.31
CA ASP A 300 15.75 0.48 -1.94
C ASP A 300 16.80 -0.43 -2.59
N ILE A 301 17.88 0.17 -3.10
CA ILE A 301 19.03 -0.55 -3.64
C ILE A 301 20.16 -0.47 -2.61
N ARG A 302 20.65 -1.63 -2.19
CA ARG A 302 21.73 -1.74 -1.21
C ARG A 302 22.84 -2.63 -1.75
N GLN A 303 24.08 -2.18 -1.63
CA GLN A 303 25.28 -2.90 -2.02
C GLN A 303 26.44 -2.50 -1.09
N GLU A 304 27.33 -3.45 -0.80
CA GLU A 304 28.53 -3.20 0.00
C GLU A 304 29.53 -2.25 -0.72
N SER A 305 30.26 -1.44 0.04
CA SER A 305 31.20 -0.44 -0.49
C SER A 305 32.38 -1.04 -1.25
N SER A 306 32.82 -2.24 -0.86
CA SER A 306 33.92 -2.99 -1.48
C SER A 306 33.67 -3.22 -2.98
N ARG A 307 32.42 -3.52 -3.37
CA ARG A 307 32.03 -3.75 -4.77
C ARG A 307 32.12 -2.50 -5.63
N HIS A 308 31.81 -1.33 -5.07
CA HIS A 308 31.98 -0.06 -5.77
C HIS A 308 33.47 0.29 -5.93
N SER A 309 34.26 0.08 -4.87
CA SER A 309 35.71 0.30 -4.90
C SER A 309 36.40 -0.58 -5.94
N GLN A 310 35.99 -1.85 -6.04
CA GLN A 310 36.46 -2.77 -7.06
C GLN A 310 36.16 -2.26 -8.48
N LEU A 311 34.92 -1.82 -8.75
CA LEU A 311 34.55 -1.29 -10.06
C LEU A 311 35.42 -0.08 -10.46
N VAL A 312 35.61 0.87 -9.53
CA VAL A 312 36.44 2.05 -9.77
C VAL A 312 37.89 1.65 -10.04
N SER A 313 38.44 0.72 -9.25
CA SER A 313 39.79 0.21 -9.46
C SER A 313 39.95 -0.47 -10.82
N GLU A 314 39.00 -1.30 -11.24
CA GLU A 314 39.04 -1.99 -12.54
C GLU A 314 39.00 -0.99 -13.71
N ILE A 315 38.18 0.06 -13.62
CA ILE A 315 38.11 1.12 -14.64
C ILE A 315 39.43 1.90 -14.73
N LEU A 316 39.98 2.31 -13.59
CA LEU A 316 41.22 3.10 -13.54
C LEU A 316 42.44 2.29 -13.97
N LEU A 317 42.52 1.02 -13.55
CA LEU A 317 43.58 0.13 -13.98
C LEU A 317 43.53 -0.08 -15.49
N LYS A 318 42.34 -0.35 -16.05
CA LYS A 318 42.19 -0.61 -17.49
C LYS A 318 42.46 0.61 -18.36
N LYS A 319 42.02 1.80 -17.94
CA LYS A 319 42.10 3.01 -18.77
C LYS A 319 43.39 3.81 -18.57
N TYR A 320 43.94 3.78 -17.35
CA TYR A 320 45.05 4.65 -16.96
C TYR A 320 46.22 3.89 -16.31
N ASN A 321 46.13 2.56 -16.15
CA ASN A 321 47.10 1.75 -15.41
C ASN A 321 47.35 2.23 -13.97
N ILE A 322 46.31 2.82 -13.35
CA ILE A 322 46.36 3.33 -11.98
C ILE A 322 45.68 2.34 -11.03
N ASN A 323 46.34 2.04 -9.90
CA ASN A 323 45.75 1.23 -8.83
C ASN A 323 45.05 2.12 -7.79
N TYR A 324 43.72 2.15 -7.84
CA TYR A 324 42.86 2.93 -6.94
C TYR A 324 43.06 2.56 -5.46
N PHE A 325 43.33 1.29 -5.15
CA PHE A 325 43.49 0.83 -3.76
C PHE A 325 44.76 1.35 -3.09
N LYS A 326 45.65 2.02 -3.83
CA LYS A 326 46.84 2.69 -3.26
C LYS A 326 46.59 4.15 -2.90
N TRP A 327 45.44 4.72 -3.28
CA TRP A 327 45.11 6.09 -2.92
C TRP A 327 44.72 6.15 -1.44
N ASN A 328 45.05 7.26 -0.79
CA ASN A 328 44.49 7.58 0.51
C ASN A 328 43.02 8.01 0.35
N GLU A 329 42.27 7.89 1.44
CA GLU A 329 41.01 8.61 1.62
C GLU A 329 41.28 10.12 1.72
#